data_AF-A0A9D1W706-F1
#
_entry.id   AF-A0A9D1W706-F1
#
_cell.length_a   1.000
_cell.length_b   1.000
_cell.length_c   1.000
_cell.angle_alpha   90.00
_cell.angle_beta   90.00
_cell.angle_gamma   90.00
#
_symmetry.space_group_name_H-M   'P 1'
#
loop_
_entity.id
_entity.type
_entity.pdbx_description
1 polymer ?
#
loop_
_entity_poly.entity_id
_entity_poly.type
_entity_poly.pdbx_seq_one_letter_code
_entity_poly.pdbx_strand_id
1 'polypeptide(L)'
;MRTILIAVMLSLATLAQGQVSRLNKIFDNYQEAKGVTSIKIGKPMFNMLNNLNLGDESMEQIKPLLSKINSIKMLIVEGDSNPSISREVKNAFSSIHYEELMVIHSEGNKIRFLSEDTNNNVLSNLLLDISSDGDTIFMILEGAIAYDDLNQLVQEK
;
A
#
# COMPACT_ATOMS: atom_id res chain seq x y z
N MET A 1 36.12 6.80 -29.39
CA MET A 1 35.31 7.80 -28.64
C MET A 1 33.80 7.62 -28.84
N ARG A 2 33.29 7.47 -30.07
CA ARG A 2 31.85 7.24 -30.33
C ARG A 2 31.25 6.01 -29.64
N THR A 3 31.98 4.90 -29.59
CA THR A 3 31.55 3.64 -28.95
C THR A 3 31.47 3.73 -27.42
N ILE A 4 32.37 4.50 -26.80
CA ILE A 4 32.37 4.73 -25.34
C ILE A 4 31.17 5.58 -24.93
N LEU A 5 30.81 6.58 -25.74
CA LEU A 5 29.65 7.45 -25.48
C LEU A 5 28.32 6.66 -25.51
N ILE A 6 28.20 5.71 -26.45
CA ILE A 6 27.01 4.84 -26.58
C ILE A 6 26.91 3.87 -25.39
N ALA A 7 28.03 3.30 -24.94
CA ALA A 7 28.05 2.41 -23.78
C ALA A 7 27.65 3.12 -22.48
N VAL A 8 28.08 4.37 -22.29
CA VAL A 8 27.69 5.19 -21.12
C VAL A 8 26.20 5.54 -21.16
N MET A 9 25.65 5.93 -22.32
CA MET A 9 24.20 6.16 -22.45
C MET A 9 23.36 4.89 -22.20
N LEU A 10 23.82 3.71 -22.62
CA LEU A 10 23.11 2.46 -22.37
C LEU A 10 23.11 2.08 -20.87
N SER A 11 24.21 2.35 -20.15
CA SER A 11 24.28 2.12 -18.70
C SER A 11 23.43 3.10 -17.87
N LEU A 12 23.17 4.31 -18.37
CA LEU A 12 22.26 5.27 -17.75
C LEU A 12 20.78 4.85 -17.92
N ALA A 13 20.44 4.16 -19.02
CA ALA A 13 19.09 3.66 -19.25
C ALA A 13 18.68 2.55 -18.26
N THR A 14 19.64 1.78 -17.73
CA THR A 14 19.35 0.73 -16.73
C THR A 14 19.11 1.27 -15.31
N LEU A 15 19.52 2.52 -15.02
CA LEU A 15 19.28 3.16 -13.72
C LEU A 15 17.86 3.74 -13.61
N ALA A 16 17.11 3.80 -14.72
CA ALA A 16 15.74 4.31 -14.75
C ALA A 16 14.67 3.23 -14.46
N GLN A 17 15.07 2.00 -14.11
CA GLN A 17 14.13 1.04 -13.55
C GLN A 17 13.78 1.49 -12.13
N GLY A 18 12.74 2.33 -12.03
CA GLY A 18 12.19 2.78 -10.76
C GLY A 18 12.01 1.58 -9.83
N GLN A 19 12.49 1.71 -8.60
CA GLN A 19 12.44 0.68 -7.58
C GLN A 19 10.97 0.30 -7.35
N VAL A 20 10.50 -0.75 -8.03
CA VAL A 20 9.15 -1.28 -7.84
C VAL A 20 9.09 -1.80 -6.41
N SER A 21 8.23 -1.20 -5.58
CA SER A 21 8.00 -1.60 -4.19
C SER A 21 7.82 -3.12 -4.10
N ARG A 22 8.42 -3.74 -3.08
CA ARG A 22 8.29 -5.19 -2.89
C ARG A 22 6.83 -5.56 -2.62
N LEU A 23 6.07 -4.68 -1.96
CA LEU A 23 4.63 -4.83 -1.73
C LEU A 23 3.86 -4.99 -3.04
N ASN A 24 4.22 -4.20 -4.07
CA ASN A 24 3.57 -4.32 -5.38
C ASN A 24 3.83 -5.66 -6.04
N LYS A 25 5.06 -6.17 -5.94
CA LYS A 25 5.39 -7.48 -6.50
C LYS A 25 4.59 -8.58 -5.83
N ILE A 26 4.43 -8.51 -4.51
CA ILE A 26 3.59 -9.47 -3.77
C ILE A 26 2.14 -9.35 -4.25
N PHE A 27 1.58 -8.14 -4.32
CA PHE A 27 0.23 -7.95 -4.84
C PHE A 27 0.07 -8.55 -6.23
N ASP A 28 0.97 -8.22 -7.15
CA ASP A 28 0.87 -8.64 -8.54
C ASP A 28 0.95 -10.17 -8.69
N ASN A 29 1.73 -10.84 -7.84
CA ASN A 29 1.87 -12.30 -7.82
C ASN A 29 0.62 -13.03 -7.31
N TYR A 30 -0.13 -12.42 -6.39
CA TYR A 30 -1.25 -13.09 -5.70
C TYR A 30 -2.64 -12.57 -6.09
N GLN A 31 -2.74 -11.48 -6.85
CA GLN A 31 -4.04 -10.86 -7.20
C GLN A 31 -4.99 -11.78 -7.97
N GLU A 32 -4.48 -12.80 -8.65
CA GLU A 32 -5.26 -13.79 -9.42
C GLU A 32 -5.26 -15.19 -8.77
N ALA A 33 -4.71 -15.32 -7.56
CA ALA A 33 -4.62 -16.61 -6.89
C ALA A 33 -6.00 -17.10 -6.42
N LYS A 34 -6.24 -18.41 -6.54
CA LYS A 34 -7.49 -19.03 -6.07
C LYS A 34 -7.60 -18.93 -4.55
N GLY A 35 -8.73 -18.41 -4.06
CA GLY A 35 -8.95 -18.15 -2.63
C GLY A 35 -8.44 -16.78 -2.17
N VAL A 36 -8.09 -15.91 -3.12
CA VAL A 36 -7.71 -14.52 -2.87
C VAL A 36 -8.68 -13.61 -3.61
N THR A 37 -9.30 -12.69 -2.88
CA THR A 37 -10.06 -11.58 -3.46
C THR A 37 -9.13 -10.38 -3.56
N SER A 38 -8.98 -9.81 -4.75
CA SER A 38 -8.12 -8.65 -4.99
C SER A 38 -8.93 -7.43 -5.41
N ILE A 39 -8.56 -6.26 -4.87
CA ILE A 39 -9.15 -4.97 -5.21
C ILE A 39 -8.02 -4.00 -5.54
N LYS A 40 -8.12 -3.28 -6.65
CA LYS A 40 -7.17 -2.25 -7.06
C LYS A 40 -7.90 -0.97 -7.45
N ILE A 41 -7.64 0.10 -6.71
CA ILE A 41 -8.18 1.44 -6.95
C ILE A 41 -7.02 2.34 -7.35
N GLY A 42 -7.05 2.87 -8.57
CA GLY A 42 -6.01 3.74 -9.10
C GLY A 42 -6.32 5.23 -8.97
N LYS A 43 -5.31 6.06 -9.22
CA LYS A 43 -5.37 7.53 -9.22
C LYS A 43 -6.61 8.15 -9.89
N PRO A 44 -7.08 7.67 -11.07
CA PRO A 44 -8.25 8.25 -11.71
C PRO A 44 -9.51 8.21 -10.85
N MET A 45 -9.69 7.15 -10.05
CA MET A 45 -10.84 7.03 -9.15
C MET A 45 -10.76 8.06 -8.03
N PHE A 46 -9.58 8.24 -7.42
CA PHE A 46 -9.39 9.26 -6.37
C PHE A 46 -9.58 10.68 -6.90
N ASN A 47 -9.11 10.97 -8.11
CA ASN A 47 -9.34 12.25 -8.77
C ASN A 47 -10.84 12.48 -9.02
N MET A 48 -11.56 11.44 -9.44
CA MET A 48 -13.02 11.51 -9.61
C MET A 48 -13.69 11.85 -8.26
N LEU A 49 -13.36 11.11 -7.20
CA LEU A 49 -13.90 11.34 -5.85
C LEU A 49 -13.59 12.76 -5.32
N ASN A 50 -12.38 13.26 -5.55
CA ASN A 50 -11.98 14.61 -5.14
C ASN A 50 -12.80 15.72 -5.82
N ASN A 51 -13.31 15.47 -7.03
CA ASN A 51 -14.11 16.41 -7.80
C ASN A 51 -15.62 16.29 -7.51
N LEU A 52 -16.06 15.28 -6.76
CA LEU A 52 -17.44 15.15 -6.31
C LEU A 52 -17.63 16.00 -5.05
N ASN A 53 -18.53 16.98 -5.11
CA ASN A 53 -19.01 17.67 -3.92
C ASN A 53 -20.11 16.82 -3.28
N LEU A 54 -19.71 15.97 -2.34
CA LEU A 54 -20.62 15.08 -1.62
C LEU A 54 -21.33 15.78 -0.44
N GLY A 55 -20.98 17.04 -0.14
CA GLY A 55 -21.65 17.85 0.89
C GLY A 55 -21.45 17.36 2.32
N ASP A 56 -20.48 16.46 2.53
CA ASP A 56 -20.18 15.84 3.81
C ASP A 56 -18.91 16.47 4.39
N GLU A 57 -19.00 17.01 5.61
CA GLU A 57 -17.87 17.64 6.31
C GLU A 57 -16.68 16.67 6.51
N SER A 58 -16.96 15.37 6.66
CA SER A 58 -15.92 14.35 6.75
C SER A 58 -15.17 14.14 5.42
N MET A 59 -15.84 14.36 4.29
CA MET A 59 -15.23 14.24 2.96
C MET A 59 -14.25 15.40 2.70
N GLU A 60 -14.58 16.60 3.16
CA GLU A 60 -13.69 17.77 3.03
C GLU A 60 -12.38 17.60 3.81
N GLN A 61 -12.39 16.84 4.91
CA GLN A 61 -11.20 16.55 5.70
C GLN A 61 -10.26 15.55 5.01
N ILE A 62 -10.79 14.60 4.24
CA ILE A 62 -9.98 13.57 3.56
C ILE A 62 -9.55 13.96 2.13
N LYS A 63 -10.23 14.93 1.49
CA LYS A 63 -9.90 15.42 0.15
C LYS A 63 -8.41 15.77 -0.06
N PRO A 64 -7.72 16.48 0.86
CA PRO A 64 -6.30 16.76 0.74
C PRO A 64 -5.43 15.50 0.57
N LEU A 65 -5.83 14.40 1.20
CA LEU A 65 -5.14 13.11 1.13
C LEU A 65 -5.42 12.34 -0.15
N LEU A 66 -6.65 12.41 -0.68
CA LEU A 66 -7.01 11.77 -1.95
C LEU A 66 -6.10 12.24 -3.10
N SER A 67 -5.68 13.51 -3.05
CA SER A 67 -4.73 14.09 -4.00
C SER A 67 -3.29 13.53 -3.88
N LYS A 68 -2.94 12.90 -2.77
CA LYS A 68 -1.60 12.35 -2.46
C LYS A 68 -1.51 10.83 -2.62
N ILE A 69 -2.65 10.16 -2.69
CA ILE A 69 -2.75 8.71 -2.92
C ILE A 69 -2.64 8.41 -4.42
N ASN A 70 -1.76 7.49 -4.79
CA ASN A 70 -1.60 6.99 -6.15
C ASN A 70 -2.44 5.75 -6.39
N SER A 71 -2.45 4.82 -5.44
CA SER A 71 -3.29 3.63 -5.52
C SER A 71 -3.60 3.04 -4.14
N ILE A 72 -4.73 2.33 -4.05
CA ILE A 72 -5.00 1.39 -2.97
C ILE A 72 -5.11 0.01 -3.60
N LYS A 73 -4.38 -0.95 -3.05
CA LYS A 73 -4.43 -2.36 -3.42
C LYS A 73 -4.80 -3.17 -2.20
N MET A 74 -5.71 -4.12 -2.34
CA MET A 74 -6.13 -4.98 -1.23
C MET A 74 -6.12 -6.44 -1.67
N LEU A 75 -5.56 -7.31 -0.83
CA LEU A 75 -5.73 -8.76 -0.90
C LEU A 75 -6.48 -9.20 0.34
N ILE A 76 -7.62 -9.84 0.14
CA ILE A 76 -8.38 -10.52 1.17
C ILE A 76 -8.13 -12.01 0.97
N VAL A 77 -7.52 -12.65 1.96
CA VAL A 77 -7.19 -14.08 1.92
C VAL A 77 -8.06 -14.79 2.95
N GLU A 78 -8.95 -15.61 2.45
CA GLU A 78 -9.86 -16.43 3.25
C GLU A 78 -9.10 -17.65 3.79
N GLY A 79 -8.87 -17.71 5.11
CA GLY A 79 -8.00 -18.75 5.69
C GLY A 79 -8.57 -20.16 5.59
N ASP A 80 -9.90 -20.29 5.66
CA ASP A 80 -10.59 -21.58 5.66
C ASP A 80 -10.74 -22.19 4.26
N SER A 81 -10.76 -21.36 3.21
CA SER A 81 -10.98 -21.85 1.84
C SER A 81 -9.72 -22.44 1.21
N ASN A 82 -8.53 -21.96 1.61
CA ASN A 82 -7.25 -22.49 1.16
C ASN A 82 -6.09 -22.17 2.14
N PRO A 83 -5.80 -23.03 3.13
CA PRO A 83 -4.77 -22.78 4.13
C PRO A 83 -3.34 -22.62 3.55
N SER A 84 -3.08 -23.23 2.38
CA SER A 84 -1.77 -23.13 1.73
C SER A 84 -1.52 -21.74 1.17
N ILE A 85 -2.49 -21.16 0.45
CA ILE A 85 -2.34 -19.82 -0.11
C ILE A 85 -2.30 -18.77 1.01
N SER A 86 -3.11 -18.94 2.05
CA SER A 86 -3.06 -18.07 3.24
C SER A 86 -1.66 -18.01 3.85
N ARG A 87 -1.04 -19.17 4.06
CA ARG A 87 0.33 -19.23 4.59
C ARG A 87 1.36 -18.63 3.63
N GLU A 88 1.21 -18.87 2.33
CA GLU A 88 2.11 -18.36 1.31
C GLU A 88 2.09 -16.83 1.24
N VAL A 89 0.90 -16.23 1.13
CA VAL A 89 0.72 -14.77 1.08
C VAL A 89 1.23 -14.13 2.37
N LYS A 90 0.89 -14.68 3.53
CA LYS A 90 1.38 -14.18 4.82
C LYS A 90 2.90 -14.23 4.94
N ASN A 91 3.53 -15.29 4.46
CA ASN A 91 4.98 -15.41 4.43
C ASN A 91 5.62 -14.40 3.46
N ALA A 92 5.00 -14.16 2.31
CA ALA A 92 5.47 -13.17 1.35
C ALA A 92 5.51 -11.77 1.98
N PHE A 93 4.42 -11.33 2.60
CA PHE A 93 4.37 -10.03 3.26
C PHE A 93 5.34 -9.93 4.43
N SER A 94 5.42 -10.95 5.30
CA SER A 94 6.32 -10.94 6.47
C SER A 94 7.82 -11.04 6.12
N SER A 95 8.17 -11.42 4.89
CA SER A 95 9.57 -11.47 4.43
C SER A 95 10.19 -10.09 4.15
N ILE A 96 9.36 -9.05 4.04
CA ILE A 96 9.82 -7.67 3.88
C ILE A 96 10.16 -7.10 5.26
N HIS A 97 11.24 -6.33 5.32
CA HIS A 97 11.59 -5.58 6.52
C HIS A 97 10.74 -4.30 6.54
N TYR A 98 9.95 -4.14 7.59
CA TYR A 98 9.14 -2.94 7.80
C TYR A 98 9.53 -2.24 9.09
N GLU A 99 9.32 -0.94 9.11
CA GLU A 99 9.14 -0.20 10.36
C GLU A 99 7.68 -0.31 10.80
N GLU A 100 7.47 -0.74 12.05
CA GLU A 100 6.13 -0.81 12.65
C GLU A 100 5.79 0.56 13.26
N LEU A 101 4.81 1.23 12.67
CA LEU A 101 4.42 2.58 13.06
C LEU A 101 3.36 2.56 14.17
N MET A 102 2.43 1.61 14.09
CA MET A 102 1.31 1.48 15.02
C MET A 102 0.77 0.06 15.02
N VAL A 103 0.37 -0.42 16.20
CA VAL A 103 -0.39 -1.66 16.36
C VAL A 103 -1.60 -1.40 17.24
N ILE A 104 -2.76 -1.85 16.77
CA ILE A 104 -4.01 -1.80 17.52
C ILE A 104 -4.47 -3.23 17.77
N HIS A 105 -4.78 -3.51 19.04
CA HIS A 105 -5.38 -4.75 19.49
C HIS A 105 -6.83 -4.48 19.89
N SER A 106 -7.77 -5.19 19.27
CA SER A 106 -9.20 -5.19 19.62
C SER A 106 -9.68 -6.64 19.65
N GLU A 107 -10.81 -6.94 20.28
CA GLU A 107 -11.32 -8.31 20.49
C GLU A 107 -11.21 -9.18 19.21
N GLY A 108 -10.30 -10.17 19.20
CA GLY A 108 -10.04 -11.05 18.05
C GLY A 108 -9.29 -10.43 16.85
N ASN A 109 -9.01 -9.13 16.90
CA ASN A 109 -8.48 -8.34 15.80
C ASN A 109 -7.09 -7.76 16.11
N LYS A 110 -6.15 -7.94 15.18
CA LYS A 110 -4.86 -7.26 15.20
C LYS A 110 -4.72 -6.42 13.93
N ILE A 111 -4.53 -5.12 14.10
CA ILE A 111 -4.31 -4.17 13.02
C ILE A 111 -2.89 -3.62 13.14
N ARG A 112 -2.09 -3.72 12.07
CA ARG A 112 -0.71 -3.22 12.04
C ARG A 112 -0.53 -2.24 10.90
N PHE A 113 0.07 -1.09 11.20
CA PHE A 113 0.51 -0.10 10.22
C PHE A 113 2.02 -0.22 10.04
N LEU A 114 2.44 -0.58 8.84
CA LEU A 114 3.81 -0.92 8.50
C LEU A 114 4.28 -0.05 7.33
N SER A 115 5.54 0.37 7.34
CA SER A 115 6.16 1.11 6.24
C SER A 115 7.41 0.41 5.73
N GLU A 116 7.55 0.30 4.39
CA GLU A 116 8.75 -0.26 3.73
C GLU A 116 9.95 0.71 3.80
N ASP A 117 9.70 2.02 3.91
CA ASP A 117 10.73 3.06 4.00
C ASP A 117 10.16 4.34 4.67
N THR A 118 10.84 4.82 5.71
CA THR A 118 10.52 6.04 6.47
C THR A 118 11.49 7.20 6.20
N ASN A 119 12.22 7.18 5.07
CA ASN A 119 13.09 8.27 4.69
C ASN A 119 12.32 9.58 4.43
N ASN A 120 12.80 10.69 5.03
CA ASN A 120 12.39 12.07 4.74
C ASN A 120 10.94 12.46 5.10
N ASN A 121 10.40 11.98 6.24
CA ASN A 121 9.11 12.46 6.77
C ASN A 121 7.88 12.19 5.87
N VAL A 122 8.06 11.36 4.84
CA VAL A 122 7.05 10.97 3.86
C VAL A 122 6.91 9.45 3.92
N LEU A 123 5.73 9.00 4.29
CA LEU A 123 5.37 7.59 4.29
C LEU A 123 5.09 7.17 2.86
N SER A 124 5.93 6.26 2.36
CA SER A 124 5.76 5.63 1.06
C SER A 124 5.35 4.17 1.25
N ASN A 125 4.26 3.77 0.57
CA ASN A 125 3.77 2.39 0.52
C ASN A 125 3.45 1.82 1.92
N LEU A 126 2.35 2.29 2.50
CA LEU A 126 1.87 1.78 3.79
C LEU A 126 1.20 0.42 3.60
N LEU A 127 1.57 -0.55 4.43
CA LEU A 127 0.89 -1.82 4.54
C LEU A 127 0.04 -1.83 5.81
N LEU A 128 -1.23 -2.11 5.64
CA LEU A 128 -2.19 -2.40 6.68
C LEU A 128 -2.46 -3.90 6.68
N ASP A 129 -2.06 -4.56 7.76
CA ASP A 129 -2.26 -6.00 8.01
C ASP A 129 -3.36 -6.15 9.07
N ILE A 130 -4.53 -6.63 8.65
CA ILE A 130 -5.67 -6.92 9.51
C ILE A 130 -5.85 -8.44 9.55
N SER A 131 -5.68 -9.00 10.74
CA SER A 131 -5.97 -10.41 11.00
C SER A 131 -7.20 -10.51 11.91
N SER A 132 -8.26 -11.18 11.44
CA SER A 132 -9.53 -11.39 12.16
C SER A 132 -10.02 -12.81 11.94
N ASP A 133 -10.17 -13.60 13.02
CA ASP A 133 -10.86 -14.91 13.10
C ASP A 133 -11.02 -15.69 11.77
N GLY A 134 -9.90 -16.05 11.15
CA GLY A 134 -9.84 -16.87 9.92
C GLY A 134 -9.33 -16.12 8.70
N ASP A 135 -9.66 -14.84 8.55
CA ASP A 135 -9.32 -14.05 7.37
C ASP A 135 -8.14 -13.11 7.62
N THR A 136 -7.37 -12.86 6.57
CA THR A 136 -6.28 -11.88 6.58
C THR A 136 -6.46 -10.89 5.44
N ILE A 137 -6.47 -9.60 5.77
CA ILE A 137 -6.57 -8.51 4.81
C ILE A 137 -5.23 -7.77 4.79
N PHE A 138 -4.62 -7.72 3.61
CA PHE A 138 -3.47 -6.88 3.33
C PHE A 138 -3.92 -5.71 2.46
N MET A 139 -3.84 -4.49 2.96
CA MET A 139 -4.08 -3.27 2.19
C MET A 139 -2.76 -2.51 2.02
N ILE A 140 -2.41 -2.23 0.77
CA ILE A 140 -1.25 -1.45 0.37
C ILE A 140 -1.75 -0.09 -0.12
N LEU A 141 -1.29 0.97 0.54
CA LEU A 141 -1.56 2.35 0.16
C LEU A 141 -0.30 2.94 -0.49
N GLU A 142 -0.33 3.05 -1.82
CA GLU A 142 0.72 3.72 -2.58
C GLU A 142 0.45 5.22 -2.61
N GLY A 143 1.40 6.02 -2.13
CA GLY A 143 1.27 7.47 -2.08
C GLY A 143 2.47 8.08 -1.37
N ALA A 144 2.51 9.41 -1.37
CA ALA A 144 3.48 10.18 -0.61
C ALA A 144 2.70 10.98 0.43
N ILE A 145 2.57 10.42 1.63
CA ILE A 145 1.77 11.01 2.72
C ILE A 145 2.74 11.54 3.78
N ALA A 146 2.69 12.85 4.06
CA ALA A 146 3.49 13.39 5.16
C ALA A 146 2.83 13.06 6.50
N TYR A 147 3.64 12.92 7.57
CA TYR A 147 3.11 12.72 8.93
C TYR A 147 2.11 13.80 9.35
N ASP A 148 2.33 15.05 8.93
CA ASP A 148 1.43 16.17 9.21
C ASP A 148 0.04 15.97 8.60
N ASP A 149 -0.04 15.30 7.45
CA ASP A 149 -1.32 15.00 6.82
C ASP A 149 -2.10 13.90 7.57
N LEU A 150 -1.40 12.94 8.19
CA LEU A 150 -2.00 11.93 9.06
C LEU A 150 -2.47 12.53 10.39
N ASN A 151 -1.71 13.46 10.95
CA ASN A 151 -2.09 14.14 12.19
C ASN A 151 -3.39 14.94 12.06
N GLN A 152 -3.72 15.43 10.86
CA GLN A 152 -5.00 16.10 10.60
C GLN A 152 -6.20 15.14 10.64
N LEU A 153 -6.01 13.84 10.40
CA LEU A 153 -7.08 12.84 10.46
C LEU A 153 -7.39 12.37 11.89
N VAL A 154 -6.36 12.29 12.73
CA VAL A 154 -6.47 11.74 14.09
C VAL A 154 -6.93 12.81 15.09
N GLN A 155 -6.80 14.10 14.76
CA GLN A 155 -7.37 15.18 15.55
C GLN A 155 -8.89 15.26 15.33
N GLU A 156 -9.63 14.33 15.93
CA GLU A 156 -11.02 14.59 16.29
C GLU A 156 -11.04 15.72 17.34
N LYS A 157 -11.87 16.74 17.10
CA LYS A 157 -12.28 17.70 18.14
C LYS A 157 -13.66 17.33 18.64
#